data_AF-A0A0C2FSF9-F1
#
_entry.id   AF-A0A0C2FSF9-F1
#
_cell.length_a   1.000
_cell.length_b   1.000
_cell.length_c   1.000
_cell.angle_alpha   90.00
_cell.angle_beta   90.00
_cell.angle_gamma   90.00
#
_symmetry.space_group_name_H-M   'P 1'
#
loop_
_entity.id
_entity.type
_entity.pdbx_description
1 polymer ?
#
loop_
_entity_poly.entity_id
_entity_poly.type
_entity_poly.pdbx_seq_one_letter_code
_entity_poly.pdbx_strand_id
1 'polypeptide(L)'
;LQYFNFQPREFRCQSLIVFGDSLSDDGVEAVGESHGFTRNSNGKIWPEYVERMLQCDEYTNYAYSGAKSSVDNFYFDGWSGVGWQVERYLENHLYLNGEPLIIFQTGGVIDYFTGEKDTTTVVANIETSVENITKA
;
A
#
# COMPACT_ATOMS: atom_id res chain seq x y z
N LEU A 1 -4.55 -16.73 39.37
CA LEU A 1 -4.29 -16.53 37.93
C LEU A 1 -5.38 -15.63 37.40
N GLN A 2 -5.06 -14.37 37.13
CA GLN A 2 -6.00 -13.38 36.59
C GLN A 2 -6.08 -13.63 35.08
N TYR A 3 -7.24 -14.06 34.59
CA TYR A 3 -7.50 -14.14 33.16
C TYR A 3 -7.67 -12.71 32.64
N PHE A 4 -6.72 -12.23 31.85
CA PHE A 4 -6.91 -11.01 31.06
C PHE A 4 -8.03 -11.30 30.05
N ASN A 5 -9.22 -10.74 30.29
CA ASN A 5 -10.27 -10.65 29.30
C ASN A 5 -9.80 -9.68 28.20
N PHE A 6 -9.16 -10.19 27.16
CA PHE A 6 -9.04 -9.46 25.89
C PHE A 6 -10.45 -9.39 25.29
N GLN A 7 -11.21 -8.38 25.69
CA GLN A 7 -12.33 -7.92 24.87
C GLN A 7 -11.72 -7.39 23.57
N PRO A 8 -12.20 -7.83 22.39
CA PRO A 8 -11.82 -7.19 21.14
C PRO A 8 -12.07 -5.69 21.30
N ARG A 9 -11.05 -4.86 21.04
CA ARG A 9 -11.27 -3.42 20.92
C ARG A 9 -12.39 -3.23 19.90
N GLU A 10 -13.42 -2.44 20.21
CA GLU A 10 -14.31 -1.95 19.15
C GLU A 10 -13.45 -1.11 18.21
N PHE A 11 -13.02 -1.72 17.11
CA PHE A 11 -12.23 -1.08 16.07
C PHE A 11 -13.20 -0.60 15.01
N ARG A 12 -13.41 0.71 14.95
CA ARG A 12 -14.00 1.34 13.78
C ARG A 12 -12.86 1.71 12.85
N CYS A 13 -12.82 1.08 11.68
CA CYS A 13 -11.88 1.45 10.64
C CYS A 13 -12.26 2.85 10.13
N GLN A 14 -11.41 3.85 10.37
CA GLN A 14 -11.64 5.18 9.81
C GLN A 14 -11.21 5.21 8.35
N SER A 15 -9.96 4.81 8.09
CA SER A 15 -9.43 4.76 6.74
C SER A 15 -8.56 3.52 6.53
N LEU A 16 -8.63 2.97 5.33
CA LEU A 16 -7.74 1.92 4.82
C LEU A 16 -6.90 2.50 3.70
N ILE A 17 -5.58 2.47 3.87
CA ILE A 17 -4.62 2.97 2.89
C ILE A 17 -3.74 1.80 2.44
N VAL A 18 -3.68 1.56 1.14
CA VAL A 18 -2.91 0.45 0.57
C VAL A 18 -1.84 0.97 -0.38
N PHE A 19 -0.60 0.53 -0.15
CA PHE A 19 0.55 0.71 -1.04
C PHE A 19 0.96 -0.66 -1.57
N GLY A 20 1.30 -0.75 -2.85
CA GLY A 20 1.68 -2.05 -3.39
C GLY A 20 1.81 -2.15 -4.90
N ASP A 21 1.78 -3.40 -5.35
CA ASP A 21 1.99 -3.80 -6.73
C ASP A 21 0.70 -4.35 -7.38
N SER A 22 0.86 -5.13 -8.46
CA SER A 22 -0.21 -5.80 -9.20
C SER A 22 -1.17 -6.63 -8.34
N LEU A 23 -0.75 -7.11 -7.17
CA LEU A 23 -1.58 -7.91 -6.26
C LEU A 23 -2.56 -7.05 -5.44
N SER A 24 -2.37 -5.73 -5.42
CA SER A 24 -3.23 -4.77 -4.73
C SER A 24 -3.77 -3.65 -5.61
N ASP A 25 -3.39 -3.56 -6.89
CA ASP A 25 -3.94 -2.56 -7.83
C ASP A 25 -5.43 -2.83 -8.11
N ASP A 26 -6.30 -1.86 -7.77
CA ASP A 26 -7.75 -1.97 -7.94
C ASP A 26 -8.27 -1.44 -9.28
N GLY A 27 -7.37 -1.09 -10.19
CA GLY A 27 -7.63 -0.72 -11.57
C GLY A 27 -8.52 0.50 -11.76
N VAL A 28 -8.69 1.32 -10.72
CA VAL A 28 -9.38 2.60 -10.86
C VAL A 28 -8.35 3.62 -11.38
N GLU A 29 -8.27 3.73 -12.71
CA GLU A 29 -7.52 4.81 -13.35
C GLU A 29 -8.22 6.14 -13.07
N ALA A 30 -7.59 6.97 -12.22
CA ALA A 30 -7.74 8.41 -12.12
C ALA A 30 -9.14 9.00 -12.47
N VAL A 31 -10.16 8.59 -11.72
CA VAL A 31 -11.33 9.44 -11.45
C VAL A 31 -11.46 9.57 -9.93
N GLY A 32 -10.54 10.31 -9.31
CA GLY A 32 -10.46 10.50 -7.86
C GLY A 32 -9.08 10.13 -7.27
N GLU A 33 -9.06 9.63 -6.03
CA GLU A 33 -7.86 9.32 -5.23
C GLU A 33 -7.33 7.87 -5.38
N SER A 34 -7.82 7.11 -6.36
CA SER A 34 -7.20 5.83 -6.70
C SER A 34 -6.26 6.00 -7.87
N HIS A 35 -5.16 5.28 -7.77
CA HIS A 35 -3.97 5.50 -8.58
C HIS A 35 -3.67 4.32 -9.53
N GLY A 36 -4.43 3.23 -9.50
CA GLY A 36 -4.14 2.00 -10.24
C GLY A 36 -4.17 2.10 -11.78
N PHE A 37 -3.55 1.13 -12.47
CA PHE A 37 -3.64 0.98 -13.93
C PHE A 37 -4.77 0.01 -14.32
N THR A 38 -4.77 -1.18 -13.74
CA THR A 38 -5.75 -2.22 -14.03
C THR A 38 -5.75 -3.26 -12.91
N ARG A 39 -6.92 -3.84 -12.64
CA ARG A 39 -7.01 -5.01 -11.78
C ARG A 39 -6.30 -6.17 -12.49
N ASN A 40 -5.28 -6.74 -11.86
CA ASN A 40 -4.64 -7.98 -12.35
C ASN A 40 -5.39 -9.21 -11.86
N SER A 41 -6.72 -9.19 -11.99
CA SER A 41 -7.63 -10.23 -11.51
C SER A 41 -8.89 -10.27 -12.38
N ASN A 42 -9.62 -11.37 -12.32
CA ASN A 42 -10.92 -11.54 -12.97
C ASN A 42 -12.10 -11.00 -12.13
N GLY A 43 -11.80 -10.20 -11.10
CA GLY A 43 -12.79 -9.66 -10.18
C GLY A 43 -12.16 -8.66 -9.21
N LYS A 44 -12.81 -8.49 -8.06
CA LYS A 44 -12.27 -7.64 -6.99
C LYS A 44 -10.94 -8.19 -6.46
N ILE A 45 -10.08 -7.29 -6.04
CA ILE A 45 -8.81 -7.61 -5.36
C ILE A 45 -9.00 -7.64 -3.83
N TRP A 46 -8.02 -8.20 -3.11
CA TRP A 46 -8.11 -8.40 -1.66
C TRP A 46 -8.41 -7.11 -0.86
N PRO A 47 -7.85 -5.92 -1.16
CA PRO A 47 -8.16 -4.68 -0.46
C PRO A 47 -9.63 -4.33 -0.49
N GLU A 48 -10.31 -4.54 -1.62
CA GLU A 48 -11.75 -4.26 -1.76
C GLU A 48 -12.63 -5.21 -0.92
N TYR A 49 -12.14 -6.41 -0.62
CA TYR A 49 -12.83 -7.31 0.31
C TYR A 49 -12.54 -6.90 1.75
N VAL A 50 -11.31 -6.50 2.06
CA VAL A 50 -10.92 -6.04 3.40
C VAL A 50 -11.65 -4.76 3.79
N GLU A 51 -11.70 -3.77 2.91
CA GLU A 51 -12.51 -2.56 3.06
C GLU A 51 -13.95 -2.93 3.44
N ARG A 52 -14.60 -3.79 2.65
CA ARG A 52 -15.98 -4.22 2.89
C ARG A 52 -16.16 -4.93 4.23
N MET A 53 -15.21 -5.76 4.63
CA MET A 53 -15.27 -6.51 5.90
C MET A 53 -15.11 -5.60 7.11
N LEU A 54 -14.24 -4.59 6.99
CA LEU A 54 -13.94 -3.64 8.07
C LEU A 54 -14.88 -2.44 8.07
N GLN A 55 -15.61 -2.22 6.97
CA GLN A 55 -16.51 -1.08 6.76
C GLN A 55 -15.79 0.25 7.03
N CYS A 56 -14.62 0.41 6.43
CA CYS A 56 -13.83 1.62 6.59
C CYS A 56 -14.60 2.83 6.04
N ASP A 57 -14.56 3.95 6.75
CA ASP A 57 -15.22 5.17 6.27
C ASP A 57 -14.57 5.67 4.96
N GLU A 58 -13.25 5.48 4.83
CA GLU A 58 -12.46 5.82 3.65
C GLU A 58 -11.59 4.65 3.19
N TYR A 59 -11.41 4.53 1.87
CA TYR A 59 -10.53 3.56 1.24
C TYR A 59 -9.75 4.23 0.11
N THR A 60 -8.43 4.27 0.26
CA THR A 60 -7.51 4.88 -0.68
C THR A 60 -6.45 3.86 -1.08
N ASN A 61 -6.31 3.64 -2.38
CA ASN A 61 -5.39 2.65 -2.91
C ASN A 61 -4.38 3.30 -3.84
N TYR A 62 -3.13 3.31 -3.41
CA TYR A 62 -1.99 3.84 -4.15
C TYR A 62 -1.28 2.77 -4.98
N ALA A 63 -1.71 1.50 -4.92
CA ALA A 63 -1.02 0.41 -5.58
C ALA A 63 -1.08 0.53 -7.11
N TYR A 64 0.08 0.34 -7.74
CA TYR A 64 0.22 0.31 -9.19
C TYR A 64 0.73 -1.05 -9.64
N SER A 65 0.12 -1.57 -10.70
CA SER A 65 0.62 -2.74 -11.41
C SER A 65 2.09 -2.55 -11.82
N GLY A 66 2.93 -3.53 -11.47
CA GLY A 66 4.36 -3.47 -11.75
C GLY A 66 5.18 -2.55 -10.83
N ALA A 67 4.63 -2.06 -9.72
CA ALA A 67 5.43 -1.28 -8.76
C ALA A 67 6.61 -2.10 -8.21
N LYS A 68 7.81 -1.52 -8.20
CA LYS A 68 8.98 -2.05 -7.49
C LYS A 68 8.99 -1.52 -6.05
N SER A 69 9.91 -2.03 -5.23
CA SER A 69 10.16 -1.50 -3.88
C SER A 69 10.66 -0.04 -3.90
N SER A 70 11.38 0.36 -4.95
CA SER A 70 11.88 1.72 -5.16
C SER A 70 10.78 2.68 -5.68
N VAL A 71 11.19 3.81 -6.27
CA VAL A 71 10.29 4.73 -6.98
C VAL A 71 9.86 4.22 -8.36
N ASP A 72 10.52 3.20 -8.88
CA ASP A 72 10.38 2.73 -10.26
C ASP A 72 9.30 1.66 -10.44
N ASN A 73 8.97 1.39 -11.70
CA ASN A 73 8.05 0.33 -12.11
C ASN A 73 8.78 -0.73 -12.96
N PHE A 74 8.13 -1.87 -13.18
CA PHE A 74 8.54 -2.88 -14.14
C PHE A 74 8.66 -2.32 -15.57
N TYR A 75 7.71 -1.47 -15.97
CA TYR A 75 7.58 -1.01 -17.36
C TYR A 75 8.30 0.31 -17.66
N PHE A 76 8.59 1.11 -16.63
CA PHE A 76 9.14 2.47 -16.76
C PHE A 76 9.78 2.92 -15.44
N ASP A 77 10.61 3.96 -15.52
CA ASP A 77 11.36 4.48 -14.38
C ASP A 77 10.79 5.81 -13.88
N GLY A 78 11.06 6.13 -12.62
CA GLY A 78 10.83 7.42 -11.99
C GLY A 78 9.45 7.68 -11.40
N TRP A 79 8.50 6.73 -11.51
CA TRP A 79 7.21 6.85 -10.83
C TRP A 79 6.47 5.52 -10.67
N SER A 80 5.43 5.53 -9.82
CA SER A 80 4.51 4.42 -9.49
C SER A 80 5.08 3.27 -8.65
N GLY A 81 6.39 3.23 -8.39
CA GLY A 81 6.97 2.32 -7.39
C GLY A 81 6.52 2.67 -5.97
N VAL A 82 6.69 1.75 -5.02
CA VAL A 82 6.21 1.92 -3.64
C VAL A 82 6.80 3.14 -2.96
N GLY A 83 8.10 3.42 -3.16
CA GLY A 83 8.71 4.64 -2.65
C GLY A 83 8.02 5.90 -3.17
N TRP A 84 7.69 5.93 -4.46
CA TRP A 84 6.96 7.04 -5.08
C TRP A 84 5.53 7.15 -4.56
N GLN A 85 4.83 6.02 -4.36
CA GLN A 85 3.47 6.00 -3.83
C GLN A 85 3.42 6.63 -2.42
N VAL A 86 4.40 6.30 -1.57
CA VAL A 86 4.53 6.90 -0.23
C VAL A 86 4.83 8.39 -0.31
N GLU A 87 5.75 8.81 -1.19
CA GLU A 87 6.03 10.23 -1.42
C GLU A 87 4.76 11.01 -1.79
N ARG A 88 3.95 10.48 -2.72
CA ARG A 88 2.68 11.11 -3.13
C ARG A 88 1.63 11.17 -2.02
N TYR A 89 1.55 10.13 -1.21
CA TYR A 89 0.68 10.15 -0.04
C TYR A 89 1.08 11.28 0.91
N LEU A 90 2.38 11.39 1.24
CA LEU A 90 2.91 12.36 2.20
C LEU A 90 2.87 13.81 1.68
N GLU A 91 2.96 14.03 0.37
CA GLU A 91 2.76 15.37 -0.23
C GLU A 91 1.38 15.96 0.10
N ASN A 92 0.36 15.11 0.20
CA ASN A 92 -1.03 15.51 0.45
C ASN A 92 -1.44 15.35 1.93
N HIS A 93 -0.64 14.64 2.73
CA HIS A 93 -0.93 14.29 4.13
C HIS A 93 0.27 14.62 5.02
N LEU A 94 0.46 15.91 5.30
CA LEU A 94 1.56 16.44 6.13
C LEU A 94 1.58 15.90 7.57
N TYR A 95 0.47 15.31 8.03
CA TYR A 95 0.34 14.62 9.31
C TYR A 95 -0.64 13.45 9.12
N LEU A 96 -0.37 12.31 9.76
CA LEU A 96 -1.35 11.23 9.87
C LEU A 96 -2.54 11.70 10.72
N ASN A 97 -3.66 12.00 10.07
CA ASN A 97 -4.91 12.32 10.77
C ASN A 97 -5.65 11.01 11.11
N GLY A 98 -6.00 10.83 12.39
CA GLY A 98 -6.74 9.65 12.86
C GLY A 98 -5.84 8.43 13.12
N GLU A 99 -6.44 7.23 13.05
CA GLU A 99 -5.75 5.93 13.20
C GLU A 99 -5.97 5.09 11.91
N PRO A 100 -5.33 5.43 10.78
CA PRO A 100 -5.48 4.67 9.54
C PRO A 100 -4.92 3.26 9.67
N LEU A 101 -5.61 2.29 9.04
CA LEU A 101 -5.01 1.00 8.74
C LEU A 101 -4.19 1.14 7.45
N ILE A 102 -2.86 1.15 7.59
CA ILE A 102 -1.93 1.21 6.46
C ILE A 102 -1.40 -0.18 6.16
N ILE A 103 -1.54 -0.61 4.90
CA ILE A 103 -1.01 -1.90 4.44
C ILE A 103 -0.01 -1.68 3.32
N PHE A 104 1.20 -2.17 3.53
CA PHE A 104 2.20 -2.36 2.49
C PHE A 104 2.10 -3.78 1.97
N GLN A 105 1.51 -3.95 0.80
CA GLN A 105 1.58 -5.21 0.06
C GLN A 105 2.59 -5.01 -1.08
N THR A 106 3.86 -5.18 -0.74
CA THR A 106 4.94 -5.24 -1.72
C THR A 106 6.01 -6.18 -1.20
N GLY A 107 6.19 -7.31 -1.88
CA GLY A 107 7.16 -8.33 -1.50
C GLY A 107 8.50 -8.20 -2.22
N GLY A 108 8.68 -7.13 -3.01
CA GLY A 108 9.81 -7.00 -3.92
C GLY A 108 9.80 -7.99 -5.09
N VAL A 109 8.67 -8.68 -5.32
CA VAL A 109 8.53 -9.69 -6.37
C VAL A 109 8.87 -9.11 -7.73
N ILE A 110 8.41 -7.89 -7.99
CA ILE A 110 8.68 -7.17 -9.23
C ILE A 110 10.17 -6.82 -9.37
N ASP A 111 10.83 -6.39 -8.29
CA ASP A 111 12.27 -6.10 -8.27
C ASP A 111 13.05 -7.31 -8.78
N TYR A 112 12.76 -8.50 -8.23
CA TYR A 112 13.40 -9.75 -8.67
C TYR A 112 13.06 -10.12 -10.12
N PHE A 113 11.83 -9.91 -10.58
CA PHE A 113 11.47 -10.15 -11.99
C PHE A 113 12.22 -9.23 -12.95
N THR A 114 12.57 -8.01 -12.52
CA THR A 114 13.38 -7.08 -13.33
C THR A 114 14.89 -7.32 -13.23
N GLY A 115 15.31 -8.33 -12.46
CA GLY A 115 16.70 -8.76 -12.38
C GLY A 115 17.47 -8.20 -11.19
N GLU A 116 16.80 -7.57 -10.22
CA GLU A 116 17.41 -7.29 -8.91
C GLU A 116 17.80 -8.62 -8.25
N LYS A 117 19.00 -8.67 -7.70
CA LYS A 117 19.57 -9.85 -7.03
C LYS A 117 19.94 -9.56 -5.60
N ASP A 118 20.04 -8.29 -5.24
CA ASP A 118 20.36 -7.87 -3.89
C ASP A 118 19.09 -7.66 -3.07
N THR A 119 18.77 -8.66 -2.26
CA THR A 119 17.66 -8.59 -1.29
C THR A 119 17.81 -7.41 -0.33
N THR A 120 19.04 -6.98 -0.01
CA THR A 120 19.26 -5.89 0.95
C THR A 120 18.77 -4.56 0.39
N THR A 121 18.90 -4.31 -0.91
CA THR A 121 18.35 -3.13 -1.57
C THR A 121 16.83 -3.10 -1.49
N VAL A 122 16.18 -4.23 -1.81
CA VAL A 122 14.71 -4.35 -1.75
C VAL A 122 14.18 -4.11 -0.34
N VAL A 123 14.81 -4.73 0.67
CA VAL A 123 14.43 -4.54 2.07
C VAL A 123 14.64 -3.10 2.52
N ALA A 124 15.78 -2.48 2.19
CA ALA A 124 16.08 -1.10 2.56
C ALA A 124 15.07 -0.10 1.97
N ASN A 125 14.60 -0.32 0.74
CA ASN A 125 13.56 0.51 0.13
C ASN A 125 12.22 0.41 0.87
N ILE A 126 11.82 -0.81 1.25
CA ILE A 126 10.58 -1.04 2.02
C ILE A 126 10.70 -0.43 3.42
N GLU A 127 11.83 -0.65 4.11
CA GLU A 127 12.11 -0.05 5.42
C GLU A 127 12.05 1.48 5.36
N THR A 128 12.67 2.09 4.34
CA THR A 128 12.61 3.54 4.12
C THR A 128 11.17 4.02 3.94
N SER A 129 10.36 3.29 3.16
CA SER A 129 8.95 3.62 2.93
C SER A 129 8.12 3.56 4.23
N VAL A 130 8.34 2.54 5.06
CA VAL A 130 7.70 2.40 6.37
C VAL A 130 8.17 3.49 7.34
N GLU A 131 9.47 3.80 7.35
CA GLU A 131 10.03 4.87 8.18
C GLU A 131 9.46 6.24 7.80
N ASN A 132 9.31 6.53 6.51
CA ASN A 132 8.76 7.80 6.03
C ASN A 132 7.32 7.99 6.50
N ILE A 133 6.48 6.95 6.41
CA ILE A 133 5.09 7.03 6.90
C ILE A 133 5.04 7.17 8.43
N THR A 134 5.87 6.42 9.16
CA THR A 134 5.81 6.41 10.63
C THR A 134 6.39 7.65 11.30
N LYS A 135 7.21 8.44 10.58
CA LYS A 135 7.78 9.69 11.06
C LYS A 135 7.00 10.95 10.61
N ALA A 136 6.02 10.80 9.72
CA ALA A 136 5.13 11.88 9.30
C ALA A 136 4.07 12.20 10.36
#